data_AF-A0A949GA51-F1
#
_entry.id   AF-A0A949GA51-F1
#
_cell.length_a   1.000
_cell.length_b   1.000
_cell.length_c   1.000
_cell.angle_alpha   90.00
_cell.angle_beta   90.00
_cell.angle_gamma   90.00
#
_symmetry.space_group_name_H-M   'P 1'
#
loop_
_entity.id
_entity.type
_entity.pdbx_description
1 polymer ?
#
loop_
_entity_poly.entity_id
_entity_poly.type
_entity_poly.pdbx_seq_one_letter_code
_entity_poly.pdbx_strand_id
1 'polypeptide(L)'
;MSRDYVYDLETYPNVFLASFEHAESPLRWVFEISEWRNDSKPLLDFLTWLKLQNARMVGFNNLGFDYPVLHQFIRAGYGEPGMLYAKAKAIIDSQRFDDSEERWAHQVKPSDRFIEQLDLYKIHHFDNKAKATSLKVLEFNMRAETVVDLPFPVGTVLTREQTEILKRYNAHDVAQTKQFYHHSAEMIRFREELTRKYQRDFMNHNDTKIGKDYFVMKLEEAHVACYDFSPTKGRSPRQTKRPIIALNDAILPWVRFDHPDLNRVLDWFKQQTITETKGVFKDLTATVDGFTFVFGLGGIHGSVDSKIVESDAEHVIIDLDVTSYYPNLAIVNGFYPAHLGVEFVNVYRHLFELRKKYPKKSAESEMLKLALNGVYGDSNNPFSVFYDPLFTMSITLNGQLLLCMLAERLMKITGLQLIQINTDGLTVRVPRQHRELVDGVSRHWMEETRLTLEETTYNVLMIRDVNNYLGVKKDGTRKRKGAYAHDRAEDWRGWWCLNESAMVIPKVAEKVLIDGAPIRKTVESWPDRMDFMLRTKVPRTSQLWVHYPDQEPEQIQNVSRYYVAQGGGHLYKMMPPLKGKTDRRKIAVESGWGVQICNDIRDVSLPLDFDYYVKEVEKLCLGLA
;
A
#
# COMPACT_ATOMS: atom_id res chain seq x y z
N MET A 1 -10.35 10.74 -28.54
CA MET A 1 -9.02 10.34 -28.04
C MET A 1 -8.76 11.08 -26.74
N SER A 2 -8.06 10.46 -25.78
CA SER A 2 -7.60 11.14 -24.58
C SER A 2 -6.78 12.38 -24.94
N ARG A 3 -6.73 13.38 -24.06
CA ARG A 3 -5.84 14.55 -24.20
C ARG A 3 -4.58 14.40 -23.35
N ASP A 4 -4.25 13.16 -22.99
CA ASP A 4 -3.17 12.84 -22.07
C ASP A 4 -1.88 12.48 -22.84
N TYR A 5 -0.78 13.07 -22.40
CA TYR A 5 0.56 12.84 -22.93
C TYR A 5 1.46 12.36 -21.80
N VAL A 6 1.93 11.13 -21.91
CA VAL A 6 2.84 10.53 -20.95
C VAL A 6 4.24 11.02 -21.24
N TYR A 7 5.01 11.35 -20.21
CA TYR A 7 6.36 11.89 -20.39
C TYR A 7 7.29 11.55 -19.24
N ASP A 8 8.58 11.69 -19.51
CA ASP A 8 9.68 11.48 -18.57
C ASP A 8 10.89 12.33 -19.02
N LEU A 9 11.73 12.77 -18.07
CA LEU A 9 12.90 13.62 -18.34
C LEU A 9 14.20 12.96 -17.90
N GLU A 10 15.25 13.15 -18.69
CA GLU A 10 16.62 12.82 -18.28
C GLU A 10 17.50 14.06 -18.21
N THR A 11 18.21 14.22 -17.09
CA THR A 11 19.03 15.42 -16.80
C THR A 11 20.46 15.04 -16.43
N TYR A 12 21.41 15.42 -17.27
CA TYR A 12 22.85 15.29 -17.07
C TYR A 12 23.53 16.66 -17.29
N PRO A 13 24.79 16.87 -16.83
CA PRO A 13 25.46 18.16 -16.92
C PRO A 13 25.50 18.79 -18.32
N ASN A 14 25.64 17.97 -19.38
CA ASN A 14 25.71 18.41 -20.77
C ASN A 14 24.54 17.93 -21.65
N VAL A 15 23.57 17.19 -21.09
CA VAL A 15 22.44 16.61 -21.84
C VAL A 15 21.15 16.75 -21.06
N PHE A 16 20.11 17.25 -21.73
CA PHE A 16 18.74 17.21 -21.28
C PHE A 16 17.88 16.52 -22.35
N LEU A 17 17.10 15.51 -21.94
CA LEU A 17 16.13 14.84 -22.80
C LEU A 17 14.73 14.99 -22.24
N ALA A 18 13.78 15.19 -23.13
CA ALA A 18 12.36 15.13 -22.81
C ALA A 18 11.67 14.22 -23.83
N SER A 19 11.15 13.09 -23.37
CA SER A 19 10.39 12.15 -24.20
C SER A 19 8.91 12.21 -23.84
N PHE A 20 8.06 12.13 -24.87
CA PHE A 20 6.61 12.18 -24.74
C PHE A 20 5.98 11.09 -25.61
N GLU A 21 4.90 10.49 -25.13
CA GLU A 21 4.06 9.57 -25.89
C GLU A 21 2.59 9.90 -25.64
N HIS A 22 1.77 9.90 -26.68
CA HIS A 22 0.33 10.08 -26.51
C HIS A 22 -0.28 8.85 -25.82
N ALA A 23 -1.16 9.07 -24.84
CA ALA A 23 -1.69 7.99 -24.00
C ALA A 23 -2.47 6.92 -24.79
N GLU A 24 -3.13 7.27 -25.88
CA GLU A 24 -3.97 6.34 -26.66
C GLU A 24 -3.48 6.09 -28.10
N SER A 25 -2.35 6.66 -28.50
CA SER A 25 -1.84 6.53 -29.87
C SER A 25 -0.34 6.22 -29.85
N PRO A 26 0.24 5.65 -30.92
CA PRO A 26 1.67 5.32 -30.95
C PRO A 26 2.56 6.55 -31.23
N LEU A 27 2.01 7.77 -31.19
CA LEU A 27 2.76 8.99 -31.48
C LEU A 27 3.75 9.30 -30.36
N ARG A 28 5.00 9.53 -30.75
CA ARG A 28 6.13 9.80 -29.85
C ARG A 28 6.89 11.05 -30.27
N TRP A 29 7.37 11.80 -29.28
CA TRP A 29 8.22 12.96 -29.47
C TRP A 29 9.42 12.85 -28.53
N VAL A 30 10.61 13.12 -29.06
CA VAL A 30 11.86 13.12 -28.28
C VAL A 30 12.58 14.41 -28.61
N PHE A 31 12.86 15.19 -27.57
CA PHE A 31 13.58 16.45 -27.66
C PHE A 31 14.91 16.33 -26.95
N GLU A 32 15.97 16.79 -27.60
CA GLU A 32 17.32 16.80 -27.05
C GLU A 32 17.84 18.24 -26.95
N ILE A 33 18.41 18.56 -25.80
CA ILE A 33 19.19 19.77 -25.59
C ILE A 33 20.58 19.32 -25.11
N SER A 34 21.57 19.46 -25.96
CA SER A 34 22.96 19.06 -25.77
C SER A 34 23.88 19.92 -26.64
N GLU A 35 25.18 19.64 -26.60
CA GLU A 35 26.14 20.22 -27.54
C GLU A 35 25.93 19.76 -29.00
N TRP A 36 25.28 18.61 -29.23
CA TRP A 36 25.08 18.04 -30.57
C TRP A 36 23.73 18.40 -31.19
N ARG A 37 22.73 18.70 -30.36
CA ARG A 37 21.37 19.03 -30.81
C ARG A 37 20.68 19.93 -29.80
N ASN A 38 20.04 20.99 -30.27
CA ASN A 38 19.30 21.91 -29.40
C ASN A 38 17.86 22.09 -29.89
N ASP A 39 16.97 21.27 -29.32
CA ASP A 39 15.54 21.29 -29.58
C ASP A 39 14.78 22.21 -28.61
N SER A 40 15.43 23.18 -27.95
CA SER A 40 14.76 24.10 -27.00
C SER A 40 13.53 24.76 -27.62
N LYS A 41 13.65 25.33 -28.82
CA LYS A 41 12.52 25.98 -29.50
C LYS A 41 11.42 24.98 -29.88
N PRO A 42 11.72 23.87 -30.59
CA PRO A 42 10.73 22.81 -30.86
C PRO A 42 10.01 22.29 -29.61
N LEU A 43 10.73 22.10 -28.48
CA LEU A 43 10.13 21.65 -27.23
C LEU A 43 9.18 22.71 -26.66
N LEU A 44 9.57 23.99 -26.65
CA LEU A 44 8.70 25.07 -26.19
C LEU A 44 7.44 25.23 -27.06
N ASP A 45 7.59 25.11 -28.38
CA ASP A 45 6.48 25.14 -29.33
C ASP A 45 5.52 23.97 -29.08
N PHE A 46 6.06 22.76 -28.84
CA PHE A 46 5.27 21.57 -28.51
C PHE A 46 4.51 21.73 -27.18
N LEU A 47 5.15 22.20 -26.12
CA LEU A 47 4.49 22.44 -24.82
C LEU A 47 3.42 23.52 -24.93
N THR A 48 3.66 24.56 -25.72
CA THR A 48 2.66 25.60 -26.01
C THR A 48 1.48 25.02 -26.75
N TRP A 49 1.72 24.14 -27.74
CA TRP A 49 0.66 23.42 -28.44
C TRP A 49 -0.16 22.53 -27.49
N LEU A 50 0.49 21.77 -26.60
CA LEU A 50 -0.22 20.97 -25.57
C LEU A 50 -1.14 21.84 -24.71
N LYS A 51 -0.65 23.00 -24.26
CA LYS A 51 -1.47 23.95 -23.50
C LYS A 51 -2.69 24.43 -24.30
N LEU A 52 -2.50 24.80 -25.57
CA LEU A 52 -3.58 25.28 -26.43
C LEU A 52 -4.64 24.19 -26.69
N GLN A 53 -4.25 22.92 -26.69
CA GLN A 53 -5.19 21.79 -26.80
C GLN A 53 -5.88 21.43 -25.48
N ASN A 54 -5.58 22.14 -24.39
CA ASN A 54 -6.01 21.79 -23.04
C ASN A 54 -5.65 20.33 -22.71
N ALA A 55 -4.41 19.96 -23.02
CA ALA A 55 -3.84 18.64 -22.75
C ALA A 55 -3.40 18.51 -21.29
N ARG A 56 -3.26 17.26 -20.83
CA ARG A 56 -2.66 16.94 -19.53
C ARG A 56 -1.40 16.12 -19.74
N MET A 57 -0.39 16.39 -18.92
CA MET A 57 0.84 15.64 -18.93
C MET A 57 0.86 14.63 -17.79
N VAL A 58 1.13 13.38 -18.11
CA VAL A 58 1.13 12.25 -17.18
C VAL A 58 2.56 11.82 -16.93
N GLY A 59 2.96 11.70 -15.66
CA GLY A 59 4.28 11.19 -15.32
C GLY A 59 4.29 10.36 -14.04
N PHE A 60 5.47 9.83 -13.71
CA PHE A 60 5.70 9.07 -12.49
C PHE A 60 6.55 9.89 -11.51
N ASN A 61 5.93 10.47 -10.48
CA ASN A 61 6.55 11.44 -9.56
C ASN A 61 6.93 12.76 -10.24
N ASN A 62 6.21 13.12 -11.30
CA ASN A 62 6.49 14.32 -12.08
C ASN A 62 6.23 15.61 -11.29
N LEU A 63 5.28 15.65 -10.36
CA LEU A 63 5.10 16.83 -9.50
C LEU A 63 6.27 17.03 -8.53
N GLY A 64 6.94 15.93 -8.17
CA GLY A 64 8.08 15.93 -7.26
C GLY A 64 9.43 16.19 -7.95
N PHE A 65 9.53 16.01 -9.27
CA PHE A 65 10.79 16.09 -9.99
C PHE A 65 10.66 16.72 -11.39
N ASP A 66 10.05 16.02 -12.35
CA ASP A 66 10.09 16.36 -13.78
C ASP A 66 9.46 17.71 -14.08
N TYR A 67 8.25 17.94 -13.57
CA TYR A 67 7.49 19.14 -13.86
C TYR A 67 8.17 20.41 -13.30
N PRO A 68 8.71 20.46 -12.07
CA PRO A 68 9.56 21.56 -11.62
C PRO A 68 10.73 21.90 -12.54
N VAL A 69 11.41 20.90 -13.12
CA VAL A 69 12.52 21.12 -14.07
C VAL A 69 11.98 21.70 -15.38
N LEU A 70 10.94 21.08 -15.94
CA LEU A 70 10.30 21.54 -17.18
C LEU A 70 9.65 22.92 -17.04
N HIS A 71 9.12 23.23 -15.86
CA HIS A 71 8.53 24.53 -15.56
C HIS A 71 9.60 25.63 -15.53
N GLN A 72 10.80 25.34 -15.01
CA GLN A 72 11.93 26.29 -15.12
C GLN A 72 12.32 26.52 -16.57
N PHE A 73 12.40 25.45 -17.38
CA PHE A 73 12.62 25.56 -18.82
C PHE A 73 11.58 26.46 -19.51
N ILE A 74 10.28 26.23 -19.26
CA ILE A 74 9.18 27.03 -19.82
C ILE A 74 9.31 28.51 -19.42
N ARG A 75 9.65 28.79 -18.16
CA ARG A 75 9.82 30.17 -17.67
C ARG A 75 11.05 30.87 -18.24
N ALA A 76 12.13 30.14 -18.50
CA ALA A 76 13.34 30.67 -19.12
C ALA A 76 13.13 30.96 -20.62
N GLY A 77 12.28 30.18 -21.29
CA GLY A 77 12.01 30.29 -22.73
C GLY A 77 13.12 29.69 -23.62
N TYR A 78 14.19 29.19 -23.03
CA TYR A 78 15.25 28.42 -23.68
C TYR A 78 15.85 27.43 -22.67
N GLY A 79 16.46 26.36 -23.17
CA GLY A 79 17.11 25.35 -22.34
C GLY A 79 18.62 25.38 -22.47
N GLU A 80 19.29 25.38 -21.33
CA GLU A 80 20.70 25.07 -21.21
C GLU A 80 20.85 23.84 -20.32
N PRO A 81 21.54 22.77 -20.74
CA PRO A 81 21.61 21.51 -19.98
C PRO A 81 22.14 21.71 -18.56
N GLY A 82 23.17 22.53 -18.39
CA GLY A 82 23.75 22.83 -17.09
C GLY A 82 22.76 23.51 -16.13
N MET A 83 21.94 24.43 -16.63
CA MET A 83 20.88 25.09 -15.84
C MET A 83 19.82 24.08 -15.38
N LEU A 84 19.34 23.23 -16.29
CA LEU A 84 18.30 22.25 -16.00
C LEU A 84 18.82 21.15 -15.07
N TYR A 85 20.07 20.73 -15.25
CA TYR A 85 20.75 19.82 -14.35
C TYR A 85 20.95 20.42 -12.95
N ALA A 86 21.33 21.70 -12.84
CA ALA A 86 21.45 22.38 -11.55
C ALA A 86 20.11 22.42 -10.81
N LYS A 87 19.00 22.63 -11.53
CA LYS A 87 17.65 22.54 -10.96
C LYS A 87 17.32 21.13 -10.48
N ALA A 88 17.57 20.11 -11.30
CA ALA A 88 17.34 18.71 -10.95
C ALA A 88 18.14 18.32 -9.70
N LYS A 89 19.41 18.72 -9.63
CA LYS A 89 20.29 18.56 -8.46
C LYS A 89 19.72 19.24 -7.21
N ALA A 90 19.29 20.50 -7.31
CA ALA A 90 18.70 21.22 -6.19
C ALA A 90 17.45 20.50 -5.64
N ILE A 91 16.60 19.96 -6.53
CA ILE A 91 15.45 19.14 -6.15
C ILE A 91 15.90 17.88 -5.41
N ILE A 92 16.85 17.11 -5.98
CA ILE A 92 17.35 15.88 -5.35
C ILE A 92 17.97 16.15 -3.98
N ASP A 93 18.79 17.21 -3.87
CA ASP A 93 19.47 17.56 -2.64
C ASP A 93 18.47 18.05 -1.57
N SER A 94 17.43 18.81 -1.94
CA SER A 94 16.34 19.21 -1.02
C SER A 94 15.52 18.03 -0.48
N GLN A 95 15.53 16.88 -1.16
CA GLN A 95 14.83 15.67 -0.72
C GLN A 95 15.67 14.81 0.24
N ARG A 96 16.97 15.12 0.43
CA ARG A 96 17.88 14.37 1.31
C ARG A 96 17.79 14.78 2.78
N PHE A 97 17.35 16.00 3.04
CA PHE A 97 17.15 16.52 4.40
C PHE A 97 15.69 16.29 4.80
N ASP A 98 15.45 15.72 5.98
CA ASP A 98 14.09 15.47 6.53
C ASP A 98 13.42 16.77 7.01
N ASP A 99 14.02 17.93 6.70
CA ASP A 99 13.56 19.24 7.10
C ASP A 99 12.47 19.76 6.14
N SER A 100 11.35 20.16 6.74
CA SER A 100 10.09 20.20 5.99
C SER A 100 9.96 21.39 5.05
N GLU A 101 10.71 22.49 5.20
CA GLU A 101 10.53 23.70 4.37
C GLU A 101 11.24 23.64 3.01
N GLU A 102 12.49 23.17 2.96
CA GLU A 102 13.27 23.09 1.71
C GLU A 102 12.66 22.12 0.70
N ARG A 103 12.04 21.04 1.20
CA ARG A 103 11.38 20.01 0.37
C ARG A 103 10.21 20.55 -0.48
N TRP A 104 9.56 21.63 -0.05
CA TRP A 104 8.48 22.28 -0.82
C TRP A 104 8.98 23.44 -1.68
N ALA A 105 10.21 23.91 -1.48
CA ALA A 105 10.75 25.10 -2.16
C ALA A 105 10.79 24.97 -3.69
N HIS A 106 10.76 23.75 -4.21
CA HIS A 106 10.79 23.48 -5.63
C HIS A 106 9.46 22.98 -6.22
N GLN A 107 8.42 22.83 -5.41
CA GLN A 107 7.11 22.42 -5.93
C GLN A 107 6.40 23.58 -6.64
N VAL A 108 5.82 23.29 -7.80
CA VAL A 108 5.04 24.25 -8.57
C VAL A 108 3.58 24.19 -8.11
N LYS A 109 3.07 25.32 -7.62
CA LYS A 109 1.67 25.44 -7.16
C LYS A 109 0.72 25.14 -8.32
N PRO A 110 -0.46 24.54 -8.06
CA PRO A 110 -1.46 24.27 -9.11
C PRO A 110 -1.80 25.50 -9.98
N SER A 111 -1.92 26.68 -9.36
CA SER A 111 -2.20 27.96 -10.06
C SER A 111 -1.11 28.39 -11.04
N ASP A 112 0.12 27.96 -10.79
CA ASP A 112 1.30 28.40 -11.55
C ASP A 112 1.63 27.39 -12.65
N ARG A 113 0.85 26.29 -12.77
CA ARG A 113 1.11 25.26 -13.77
C ARG A 113 0.74 25.75 -15.15
N PHE A 114 1.67 25.66 -16.09
CA PHE A 114 1.47 26.03 -17.48
C PHE A 114 0.62 25.00 -18.23
N ILE A 115 0.79 23.72 -17.90
CA ILE A 115 0.02 22.58 -18.42
C ILE A 115 -0.41 21.75 -17.21
N GLU A 116 -1.64 21.23 -17.23
CA GLU A 116 -2.13 20.34 -16.17
C GLU A 116 -1.28 19.08 -16.05
N GLN A 117 -1.04 18.65 -14.81
CA GLN A 117 -0.18 17.51 -14.49
C GLN A 117 -0.99 16.42 -13.80
N LEU A 118 -0.76 15.17 -14.20
CA LEU A 118 -1.29 13.97 -13.58
C LEU A 118 -0.13 13.07 -13.12
N ASP A 119 -0.01 12.88 -11.82
CA ASP A 119 1.10 12.18 -11.20
C ASP A 119 0.65 10.82 -10.66
N LEU A 120 1.06 9.77 -11.37
CA LEU A 120 0.72 8.39 -11.01
C LEU A 120 1.30 8.00 -9.64
N TYR A 121 2.44 8.57 -9.25
CA TYR A 121 3.07 8.31 -7.95
C TYR A 121 2.20 8.82 -6.79
N LYS A 122 1.61 10.01 -6.97
CA LYS A 122 0.70 10.61 -5.98
C LYS A 122 -0.65 9.89 -5.92
N ILE A 123 -1.22 9.53 -7.07
CA ILE A 123 -2.49 8.80 -7.17
C ILE A 123 -2.43 7.48 -6.39
N HIS A 124 -1.33 6.73 -6.54
CA HIS A 124 -1.10 5.46 -5.85
C HIS A 124 -0.53 5.59 -4.42
N HIS A 125 -0.38 6.82 -3.91
CA HIS A 125 0.14 7.09 -2.57
C HIS A 125 1.58 6.57 -2.35
N PHE A 126 2.38 6.49 -3.40
CA PHE A 126 3.78 6.04 -3.30
C PHE A 126 4.67 7.08 -2.62
N ASP A 127 4.20 8.31 -2.40
CA ASP A 127 4.87 9.31 -1.58
C ASP A 127 4.84 9.02 -0.07
N ASN A 128 4.10 8.00 0.34
CA ASN A 128 4.23 7.40 1.66
C ASN A 128 5.44 6.46 1.73
N LYS A 129 6.34 6.67 2.70
CA LYS A 129 7.55 5.85 2.93
C LYS A 129 7.26 4.34 2.97
N ALA A 130 6.10 3.92 3.49
CA ALA A 130 5.72 2.50 3.58
C ALA A 130 5.22 1.89 2.26
N LYS A 131 4.77 2.72 1.31
CA LYS A 131 4.27 2.30 -0.03
C LYS A 131 5.23 2.67 -1.17
N ALA A 132 6.33 3.35 -0.86
CA ALA A 132 7.24 3.90 -1.83
C ALA A 132 7.77 2.83 -2.80
N THR A 133 7.49 3.05 -4.09
CA THR A 133 7.77 2.10 -5.16
C THR A 133 8.37 2.84 -6.34
N SER A 134 9.41 2.27 -6.95
CA SER A 134 10.06 2.85 -8.14
C SER A 134 9.42 2.30 -9.41
N LEU A 135 9.53 3.04 -10.52
CA LEU A 135 9.04 2.56 -11.83
C LEU A 135 9.61 1.18 -12.17
N LYS A 136 10.90 0.92 -11.90
CA LYS A 136 11.55 -0.40 -12.13
C LYS A 136 10.93 -1.55 -11.36
N VAL A 137 10.36 -1.27 -10.18
CA VAL A 137 9.61 -2.28 -9.42
C VAL A 137 8.24 -2.51 -10.04
N LEU A 138 7.61 -1.44 -10.54
CA LEU A 138 6.37 -1.54 -11.28
C LEU A 138 6.56 -2.28 -12.59
N GLU A 139 7.67 -2.08 -13.32
CA GLU A 139 8.02 -2.85 -14.53
C GLU A 139 7.98 -4.36 -14.24
N PHE A 140 8.61 -4.78 -13.13
CA PHE A 140 8.54 -6.17 -12.68
C PHE A 140 7.10 -6.60 -12.34
N ASN A 141 6.36 -5.83 -11.53
CA ASN A 141 5.00 -6.17 -11.12
C ASN A 141 3.99 -6.11 -12.29
N MET A 142 4.23 -5.29 -13.31
CA MET A 142 3.46 -5.24 -14.57
C MET A 142 3.86 -6.38 -15.51
N ARG A 143 4.88 -7.16 -15.15
CA ARG A 143 5.41 -8.28 -15.93
C ARG A 143 5.96 -7.82 -17.28
N ALA A 144 6.63 -6.66 -17.29
CA ALA A 144 7.30 -6.13 -18.47
C ALA A 144 8.37 -7.11 -18.98
N GLU A 145 8.57 -7.16 -20.29
CA GLU A 145 9.60 -8.02 -20.90
C GLU A 145 11.01 -7.64 -20.45
N THR A 146 11.25 -6.34 -20.27
CA THR A 146 12.54 -5.80 -19.83
C THR A 146 12.39 -4.95 -18.57
N VAL A 147 13.38 -5.06 -17.68
CA VAL A 147 13.57 -4.19 -16.52
C VAL A 147 14.94 -3.54 -16.64
N VAL A 148 14.99 -2.23 -16.87
CA VAL A 148 16.25 -1.52 -17.19
C VAL A 148 16.48 -0.42 -16.18
N ASP A 149 17.63 -0.42 -15.49
CA ASP A 149 18.02 0.66 -14.57
C ASP A 149 18.78 1.78 -15.31
N LEU A 150 19.02 2.90 -14.64
CA LEU A 150 19.68 4.06 -15.23
C LEU A 150 21.07 3.67 -15.79
N PRO A 151 21.36 3.94 -17.08
CA PRO A 151 22.54 3.39 -17.76
C PRO A 151 23.86 4.05 -17.32
N PHE A 152 23.80 5.29 -16.80
CA PHE A 152 24.99 6.05 -16.41
C PHE A 152 24.84 6.66 -15.01
N PRO A 153 25.92 6.75 -14.21
CA PRO A 153 25.89 7.43 -12.92
C PRO A 153 25.41 8.88 -13.03
N VAL A 154 24.63 9.33 -12.04
CA VAL A 154 24.15 10.72 -11.99
C VAL A 154 25.35 11.68 -11.92
N GLY A 155 25.36 12.67 -12.81
CA GLY A 155 26.41 13.69 -12.88
C GLY A 155 27.57 13.39 -13.82
N THR A 156 27.52 12.27 -14.55
CA THR A 156 28.47 11.99 -15.63
C THR A 156 28.26 12.97 -16.81
N VAL A 157 29.34 13.52 -17.36
CA VAL A 157 29.30 14.22 -18.65
C VAL A 157 29.27 13.14 -19.74
N LEU A 158 28.21 13.10 -20.54
CA LEU A 158 27.98 12.03 -21.49
C LEU A 158 28.66 12.28 -22.83
N THR A 159 28.99 11.22 -23.56
CA THR A 159 29.36 11.29 -24.99
C THR A 159 28.12 11.26 -25.88
N ARG A 160 28.30 11.47 -27.19
CA ARG A 160 27.21 11.38 -28.16
C ARG A 160 26.61 9.97 -28.21
N GLU A 161 27.44 8.93 -28.16
CA GLU A 161 27.01 7.53 -28.16
C GLU A 161 26.24 7.18 -26.89
N GLN A 162 26.72 7.66 -25.74
CA GLN A 162 26.01 7.51 -24.46
C GLN A 162 24.66 8.23 -24.47
N THR A 163 24.57 9.38 -25.14
CA THR A 163 23.32 10.13 -25.29
C THR A 163 22.29 9.35 -26.11
N GLU A 164 22.69 8.62 -27.14
CA GLU A 164 21.79 7.73 -27.88
C GLU A 164 21.28 6.56 -27.03
N ILE A 165 22.12 6.01 -26.14
CA ILE A 165 21.70 4.99 -25.17
C ILE A 165 20.69 5.59 -24.17
N LEU A 166 20.97 6.79 -23.66
CA LEU A 166 20.07 7.49 -22.74
C LEU A 166 18.71 7.80 -23.37
N LYS A 167 18.65 8.18 -24.65
CA LYS A 167 17.38 8.37 -25.37
C LYS A 167 16.53 7.11 -25.41
N ARG A 168 17.15 5.95 -25.64
CA ARG A 168 16.43 4.67 -25.65
C ARG A 168 15.91 4.33 -24.25
N TYR A 169 16.69 4.60 -23.21
CA TYR A 169 16.28 4.45 -21.82
C TYR A 169 15.07 5.37 -21.49
N ASN A 170 15.16 6.66 -21.80
CA ASN A 170 14.08 7.62 -21.52
C ASN A 170 12.79 7.25 -22.28
N ALA A 171 12.90 6.78 -23.53
CA ALA A 171 11.76 6.27 -24.27
C ALA A 171 11.14 4.99 -23.65
N HIS A 172 11.97 4.11 -23.07
CA HIS A 172 11.49 2.95 -22.31
C HIS A 172 10.72 3.40 -21.06
N ASP A 173 11.23 4.36 -20.27
CA ASP A 173 10.56 4.85 -19.06
C ASP A 173 9.21 5.51 -19.37
N VAL A 174 9.10 6.25 -20.49
CA VAL A 174 7.81 6.76 -20.98
C VAL A 174 6.85 5.63 -21.33
N ALA A 175 7.33 4.59 -22.03
CA ALA A 175 6.49 3.45 -22.41
C ALA A 175 6.00 2.66 -21.17
N GLN A 176 6.85 2.45 -20.17
CA GLN A 176 6.48 1.80 -18.91
C GLN A 176 5.51 2.65 -18.08
N THR A 177 5.73 3.97 -18.05
CA THR A 177 4.79 4.92 -17.41
C THR A 177 3.43 4.90 -18.12
N LYS A 178 3.40 4.78 -19.45
CA LYS A 178 2.16 4.66 -20.23
C LYS A 178 1.43 3.36 -19.93
N GLN A 179 2.16 2.23 -19.84
CA GLN A 179 1.56 0.97 -19.41
C GLN A 179 0.93 1.10 -18.02
N PHE A 180 1.62 1.74 -17.08
CA PHE A 180 1.09 1.96 -15.74
C PHE A 180 -0.09 2.95 -15.70
N TYR A 181 -0.12 3.94 -16.59
CA TYR A 181 -1.28 4.83 -16.79
C TYR A 181 -2.53 4.03 -17.13
N HIS A 182 -2.44 3.06 -18.06
CA HIS A 182 -3.58 2.22 -18.41
C HIS A 182 -4.05 1.33 -17.24
N HIS A 183 -3.11 0.79 -16.44
CA HIS A 183 -3.45 0.10 -15.19
C HIS A 183 -4.09 1.03 -14.14
N SER A 184 -3.87 2.34 -14.26
CA SER A 184 -4.40 3.37 -13.36
C SER A 184 -5.71 3.99 -13.85
N ALA A 185 -6.22 3.60 -15.02
CA ALA A 185 -7.33 4.26 -15.69
C ALA A 185 -8.59 4.38 -14.81
N GLU A 186 -8.93 3.33 -14.04
CA GLU A 186 -10.06 3.38 -13.10
C GLU A 186 -9.85 4.40 -11.96
N MET A 187 -8.63 4.49 -11.42
CA MET A 187 -8.29 5.47 -10.38
C MET A 187 -8.31 6.91 -10.91
N ILE A 188 -7.93 7.11 -12.18
CA ILE A 188 -7.96 8.40 -12.85
C ILE A 188 -9.40 8.82 -13.10
N ARG A 189 -10.23 7.94 -13.70
CA ARG A 189 -11.66 8.21 -13.94
C ARG A 189 -12.40 8.56 -12.65
N PHE A 190 -12.13 7.82 -11.57
CA PHE A 190 -12.67 8.12 -10.25
C PHE A 190 -12.40 9.57 -9.81
N ARG A 191 -11.17 10.07 -10.00
CA ARG A 191 -10.80 11.45 -9.65
C ARG A 191 -11.43 12.47 -10.58
N GLU A 192 -11.53 12.18 -11.87
CA GLU A 192 -12.21 13.05 -12.85
C GLU A 192 -13.71 13.21 -12.54
N GLU A 193 -14.38 12.13 -12.14
CA GLU A 193 -15.78 12.16 -11.71
C GLU A 193 -15.96 13.02 -10.45
N LEU A 194 -15.11 12.82 -9.44
CA LEU A 194 -15.15 13.62 -8.21
C LEU A 194 -14.84 15.10 -8.48
N THR A 195 -13.85 15.40 -9.31
CA THR A 195 -13.47 16.79 -9.64
C THR A 195 -14.59 17.53 -10.35
N ARG A 196 -15.23 16.89 -11.33
CA ARG A 196 -16.40 17.46 -12.01
C ARG A 196 -17.57 17.67 -11.04
N LYS A 197 -17.85 16.69 -10.19
CA LYS A 197 -19.02 16.70 -9.30
C LYS A 197 -18.92 17.73 -8.18
N TYR A 198 -17.75 17.85 -7.56
CA TYR A 198 -17.54 18.72 -6.39
C TYR A 198 -16.83 20.03 -6.73
N GLN A 199 -16.54 20.28 -8.01
CA GLN A 199 -15.86 21.49 -8.48
C GLN A 199 -14.54 21.77 -7.74
N ARG A 200 -13.80 20.71 -7.42
CA ARG A 200 -12.54 20.75 -6.66
C ARG A 200 -11.53 19.80 -7.29
N ASP A 201 -10.26 20.21 -7.36
CA ASP A 201 -9.20 19.38 -7.94
C ASP A 201 -8.83 18.21 -7.01
N PHE A 202 -9.13 16.98 -7.45
CA PHE A 202 -8.76 15.72 -6.83
C PHE A 202 -7.78 14.91 -7.69
N MET A 203 -7.35 15.44 -8.85
CA MET A 203 -6.63 14.68 -9.88
C MET A 203 -5.34 14.04 -9.37
N ASN A 204 -4.67 14.68 -8.42
CA ASN A 204 -3.43 14.19 -7.80
C ASN A 204 -3.59 13.81 -6.32
N HIS A 205 -4.82 13.68 -5.82
CA HIS A 205 -5.04 13.27 -4.43
C HIS A 205 -4.98 11.75 -4.32
N ASN A 206 -4.29 11.22 -3.31
CA ASN A 206 -4.43 9.81 -2.95
C ASN A 206 -5.80 9.55 -2.28
N ASP A 207 -6.21 8.29 -2.24
CA ASP A 207 -7.53 7.88 -1.73
C ASP A 207 -7.77 8.33 -0.27
N THR A 208 -6.74 8.29 0.59
CA THR A 208 -6.84 8.79 1.97
C THR A 208 -7.13 10.29 2.02
N LYS A 209 -6.44 11.08 1.20
CA LYS A 209 -6.62 12.53 1.13
C LYS A 209 -7.99 12.91 0.56
N ILE A 210 -8.50 12.17 -0.44
CA ILE A 210 -9.86 12.36 -0.97
C ILE A 210 -10.90 12.20 0.14
N GLY A 211 -10.80 11.11 0.91
CA GLY A 211 -11.70 10.85 2.04
C GLY A 211 -11.67 11.95 3.09
N LYS A 212 -10.46 12.36 3.50
CA LYS A 212 -10.24 13.46 4.43
C LYS A 212 -10.88 14.76 3.96
N ASP A 213 -10.56 15.20 2.74
CA ASP A 213 -11.02 16.47 2.20
C ASP A 213 -12.55 16.50 2.06
N TYR A 214 -13.15 15.38 1.64
CA TYR A 214 -14.60 15.27 1.56
C TYR A 214 -15.27 15.35 2.94
N PHE A 215 -14.72 14.67 3.95
CA PHE A 215 -15.27 14.74 5.31
C PHE A 215 -15.16 16.14 5.89
N VAL A 216 -14.02 16.82 5.69
CA VAL A 216 -13.82 18.23 6.07
C VAL A 216 -14.85 19.14 5.40
N MET A 217 -15.10 18.99 4.10
CA MET A 217 -16.13 19.76 3.41
C MET A 217 -17.50 19.62 4.08
N LYS A 218 -17.85 18.41 4.53
CA LYS A 218 -19.12 18.14 5.19
C LYS A 218 -19.20 18.68 6.62
N LEU A 219 -18.08 18.72 7.33
CA LEU A 219 -17.99 19.43 8.61
C LEU A 219 -18.16 20.94 8.43
N GLU A 220 -17.49 21.52 7.42
CA GLU A 220 -17.57 22.95 7.12
C GLU A 220 -18.99 23.36 6.66
N GLU A 221 -19.66 22.54 5.84
CA GLU A 221 -21.09 22.69 5.50
C GLU A 221 -22.00 22.64 6.75
N ALA A 222 -21.62 21.85 7.76
CA ALA A 222 -22.30 21.78 9.06
C ALA A 222 -21.84 22.87 10.05
N HIS A 223 -21.13 23.90 9.57
CA HIS A 223 -20.63 25.04 10.38
C HIS A 223 -19.62 24.63 11.48
N VAL A 224 -18.95 23.49 11.32
CA VAL A 224 -17.85 23.06 12.20
C VAL A 224 -16.53 23.62 11.67
N ALA A 225 -15.95 24.56 12.41
CA ALA A 225 -14.67 25.14 12.06
C ALA A 225 -13.54 24.11 12.21
N CYS A 226 -12.94 23.75 11.07
CA CYS A 226 -11.85 22.76 10.96
C CYS A 226 -10.45 23.40 10.98
N TYR A 227 -10.33 24.66 10.54
CA TYR A 227 -9.05 25.34 10.40
C TYR A 227 -9.10 26.74 11.01
N ASP A 228 -7.98 27.16 11.59
CA ASP A 228 -7.72 28.55 11.97
C ASP A 228 -6.92 29.24 10.87
N PHE A 229 -7.13 30.54 10.72
CA PHE A 229 -6.40 31.38 9.77
C PHE A 229 -5.65 32.48 10.53
N SER A 230 -4.33 32.50 10.39
CA SER A 230 -3.47 33.54 10.94
C SER A 230 -2.75 34.30 9.82
N PRO A 231 -2.64 35.64 9.90
CA PRO A 231 -1.86 36.42 8.94
C PRO A 231 -0.40 36.00 8.82
N THR A 232 0.18 35.46 9.91
CA THR A 232 1.62 35.13 9.98
C THR A 232 1.92 33.65 9.73
N LYS A 233 0.98 32.75 10.04
CA LYS A 233 1.16 31.28 9.91
C LYS A 233 0.29 30.65 8.82
N GLY A 234 -0.57 31.43 8.17
CA GLY A 234 -1.52 30.94 7.18
C GLY A 234 -2.60 30.04 7.78
N ARG A 235 -3.03 29.04 7.01
CA ARG A 235 -4.07 28.07 7.41
C ARG A 235 -3.46 26.96 8.27
N SER A 236 -3.94 26.79 9.50
CA SER A 236 -3.52 25.72 10.42
C SER A 236 -4.70 24.84 10.84
N PRO A 237 -4.55 23.51 10.95
CA PRO A 237 -5.63 22.65 11.41
C PRO A 237 -5.94 22.92 12.89
N ARG A 238 -7.23 22.95 13.24
CA ARG A 238 -7.67 22.89 14.64
C ARG A 238 -7.48 21.45 15.12
N GLN A 239 -6.95 21.27 16.33
CA GLN A 239 -6.55 19.97 16.85
C GLN A 239 -6.71 19.92 18.37
N THR A 240 -6.91 18.71 18.91
CA THR A 240 -6.86 18.47 20.35
C THR A 240 -5.57 17.72 20.68
N LYS A 241 -4.54 18.49 21.06
CA LYS A 241 -3.28 17.91 21.51
C LYS A 241 -3.39 17.52 22.98
N ARG A 242 -3.02 16.29 23.30
CA ARG A 242 -3.06 15.75 24.67
C ARG A 242 -1.65 15.37 25.08
N PRO A 243 -1.04 16.08 26.05
CA PRO A 243 0.27 15.70 26.56
C PRO A 243 0.21 14.40 27.38
N ILE A 244 -0.96 14.12 27.96
CA ILE A 244 -1.24 12.96 28.79
C ILE A 244 -2.62 12.43 28.43
N ILE A 245 -2.76 11.11 28.37
CA ILE A 245 -4.01 10.40 28.09
C ILE A 245 -4.14 9.29 29.13
N ALA A 246 -5.13 9.40 30.02
CA ALA A 246 -5.53 8.28 30.86
C ALA A 246 -6.37 7.33 30.02
N LEU A 247 -5.94 6.07 29.86
CA LEU A 247 -6.67 5.12 29.02
C LEU A 247 -8.03 4.75 29.62
N ASN A 248 -8.21 4.87 30.94
CA ASN A 248 -9.50 4.70 31.59
C ASN A 248 -10.58 5.63 31.00
N ASP A 249 -10.23 6.87 30.64
CA ASP A 249 -11.18 7.84 30.07
C ASP A 249 -11.64 7.44 28.66
N ALA A 250 -10.90 6.56 28.00
CA ALA A 250 -11.21 6.06 26.68
C ALA A 250 -12.12 4.82 26.71
N ILE A 251 -12.19 4.10 27.83
CA ILE A 251 -12.86 2.80 27.94
C ILE A 251 -14.33 2.98 28.35
N LEU A 252 -15.23 2.26 27.68
CA LEU A 252 -16.65 2.28 28.01
C LEU A 252 -16.87 1.69 29.41
N PRO A 253 -17.60 2.38 30.30
CA PRO A 253 -17.66 2.04 31.73
C PRO A 253 -18.38 0.71 32.01
N TRP A 254 -19.21 0.25 31.07
CA TRP A 254 -19.98 -1.00 31.19
C TRP A 254 -19.22 -2.23 30.69
N VAL A 255 -18.03 -2.07 30.09
CA VAL A 255 -17.18 -3.19 29.68
C VAL A 255 -16.70 -3.96 30.90
N ARG A 256 -16.96 -5.27 30.90
CA ARG A 256 -16.60 -6.22 31.95
C ARG A 256 -16.47 -7.62 31.37
N PHE A 257 -15.68 -8.45 32.03
CA PHE A 257 -15.46 -9.85 31.66
C PHE A 257 -15.77 -10.77 32.83
N ASP A 258 -16.07 -12.03 32.55
CA ASP A 258 -16.16 -13.06 33.59
C ASP A 258 -14.81 -13.74 33.81
N HIS A 259 -13.99 -13.83 32.76
CA HIS A 259 -12.71 -14.52 32.78
C HIS A 259 -11.64 -13.68 33.50
N PRO A 260 -10.91 -14.25 34.48
CA PRO A 260 -9.90 -13.52 35.26
C PRO A 260 -8.81 -12.87 34.40
N ASP A 261 -8.37 -13.55 33.34
CA ASP A 261 -7.27 -13.05 32.52
C ASP A 261 -7.68 -11.89 31.60
N LEU A 262 -8.95 -11.84 31.16
CA LEU A 262 -9.50 -10.69 30.44
C LEU A 262 -9.73 -9.50 31.39
N ASN A 263 -10.18 -9.77 32.62
CA ASN A 263 -10.27 -8.73 33.67
C ASN A 263 -8.90 -8.15 34.00
N ARG A 264 -7.84 -8.98 34.09
CA ARG A 264 -6.46 -8.51 34.26
C ARG A 264 -6.05 -7.54 33.16
N VAL A 265 -6.37 -7.85 31.90
CA VAL A 265 -6.07 -6.96 30.77
C VAL A 265 -6.89 -5.66 30.84
N LEU A 266 -8.19 -5.74 31.16
CA LEU A 266 -9.04 -4.57 31.35
C LEU A 266 -8.50 -3.64 32.45
N ASP A 267 -8.13 -4.19 33.59
CA ASP A 267 -7.58 -3.44 34.72
C ASP A 267 -6.22 -2.84 34.36
N TRP A 268 -5.38 -3.60 33.65
CA TRP A 268 -4.12 -3.08 33.13
C TRP A 268 -4.35 -1.86 32.25
N PHE A 269 -5.31 -1.91 31.32
CA PHE A 269 -5.64 -0.75 30.47
C PHE A 269 -6.13 0.43 31.31
N LYS A 270 -7.05 0.21 32.26
CA LYS A 270 -7.59 1.29 33.11
C LYS A 270 -6.51 1.97 33.97
N GLN A 271 -5.43 1.28 34.31
CA GLN A 271 -4.33 1.84 35.10
C GLN A 271 -3.30 2.61 34.26
N GLN A 272 -3.32 2.47 32.93
CA GLN A 272 -2.32 3.13 32.09
C GLN A 272 -2.60 4.61 31.86
N THR A 273 -1.52 5.38 31.91
CA THR A 273 -1.48 6.78 31.48
C THR A 273 -0.33 6.94 30.50
N ILE A 274 -0.63 7.44 29.30
CA ILE A 274 0.32 7.50 28.18
C ILE A 274 0.55 8.93 27.70
N THR A 275 1.75 9.20 27.18
CA THR A 275 2.12 10.49 26.56
C THR A 275 2.17 10.40 25.04
N GLU A 276 2.33 9.20 24.50
CA GLU A 276 2.27 8.89 23.08
C GLU A 276 1.56 7.56 22.85
N THR A 277 0.95 7.38 21.67
CA THR A 277 0.19 6.18 21.34
C THR A 277 1.07 5.02 20.85
N LYS A 278 2.24 5.31 20.27
CA LYS A 278 3.11 4.30 19.67
C LYS A 278 3.91 3.54 20.72
N GLY A 279 3.95 2.21 20.61
CA GLY A 279 4.83 1.35 21.41
C GLY A 279 4.38 1.13 22.86
N VAL A 280 3.18 1.57 23.24
CA VAL A 280 2.60 1.41 24.58
C VAL A 280 2.28 -0.06 24.89
N PHE A 281 1.66 -0.75 23.93
CA PHE A 281 1.20 -2.13 24.11
C PHE A 281 2.26 -3.09 23.58
N LYS A 282 3.20 -3.49 24.44
CA LYS A 282 4.18 -4.53 24.13
C LYS A 282 3.86 -5.77 24.94
N ASP A 283 3.78 -6.90 24.26
CA ASP A 283 3.64 -8.23 24.86
C ASP A 283 2.42 -8.39 25.78
N LEU A 284 1.34 -7.62 25.53
CA LEU A 284 0.09 -7.73 26.28
C LEU A 284 -0.77 -8.83 25.69
N THR A 285 -0.96 -9.92 26.44
CA THR A 285 -1.77 -11.06 26.02
C THR A 285 -2.79 -11.45 27.08
N ALA A 286 -3.84 -12.15 26.68
CA ALA A 286 -4.70 -12.93 27.56
C ALA A 286 -4.93 -14.32 26.95
N THR A 287 -4.99 -15.36 27.77
CA THR A 287 -5.31 -16.72 27.32
C THR A 287 -6.61 -17.17 27.98
N VAL A 288 -7.59 -17.54 27.15
CA VAL A 288 -8.89 -18.08 27.57
C VAL A 288 -9.05 -19.44 26.92
N ASP A 289 -9.29 -20.49 27.72
CA ASP A 289 -9.50 -21.87 27.25
C ASP A 289 -8.48 -22.35 26.19
N GLY A 290 -7.21 -21.97 26.35
CA GLY A 290 -6.11 -22.34 25.45
C GLY A 290 -5.97 -21.49 24.19
N PHE A 291 -6.83 -20.48 23.99
CA PHE A 291 -6.69 -19.50 22.91
C PHE A 291 -6.06 -18.21 23.43
N THR A 292 -4.97 -17.76 22.79
CA THR A 292 -4.25 -16.54 23.17
C THR A 292 -4.68 -15.34 22.32
N PHE A 293 -5.19 -14.32 23.00
CA PHE A 293 -5.44 -12.99 22.48
C PHE A 293 -4.20 -12.12 22.67
N VAL A 294 -3.79 -11.43 21.61
CA VAL A 294 -2.68 -10.48 21.59
C VAL A 294 -3.26 -9.09 21.36
N PHE A 295 -3.00 -8.18 22.29
CA PHE A 295 -3.51 -6.80 22.26
C PHE A 295 -2.46 -5.85 21.72
N GLY A 296 -2.84 -5.05 20.74
CA GLY A 296 -1.95 -4.09 20.10
C GLY A 296 -2.60 -2.71 19.95
N LEU A 297 -1.79 -1.75 19.51
CA LEU A 297 -2.28 -0.39 19.25
C LEU A 297 -3.34 -0.37 18.16
N GLY A 298 -3.11 -1.16 17.11
CA GLY A 298 -3.99 -1.24 15.95
C GLY A 298 -5.21 -2.14 16.13
N GLY A 299 -5.32 -2.84 17.26
CA GLY A 299 -6.39 -3.81 17.50
C GLY A 299 -5.87 -5.14 18.05
N ILE A 300 -6.79 -6.11 18.10
CA ILE A 300 -6.61 -7.42 18.72
C ILE A 300 -6.28 -8.45 17.64
N HIS A 301 -5.47 -9.43 17.99
CA HIS A 301 -5.10 -10.53 17.11
C HIS A 301 -5.07 -11.84 17.89
N GLY A 302 -5.48 -12.92 17.24
CA GLY A 302 -5.33 -14.28 17.75
C GLY A 302 -5.68 -15.27 16.65
N SER A 303 -5.00 -16.39 16.60
CA SER A 303 -5.24 -17.41 15.58
C SER A 303 -4.81 -18.77 16.13
N VAL A 304 -5.49 -19.82 15.70
CA VAL A 304 -4.86 -21.14 15.65
C VAL A 304 -3.71 -21.10 14.64
N ASP A 305 -2.65 -21.85 14.90
CA ASP A 305 -1.49 -21.93 14.02
C ASP A 305 -1.42 -23.30 13.37
N SER A 306 -0.92 -23.34 12.13
CA SER A 306 -0.63 -24.58 11.40
C SER A 306 -1.80 -25.58 11.38
N LYS A 307 -3.00 -25.13 11.01
CA LYS A 307 -4.21 -25.96 11.06
C LYS A 307 -5.10 -25.80 9.85
N ILE A 308 -5.62 -26.92 9.36
CA ILE A 308 -6.76 -26.97 8.43
C ILE A 308 -8.03 -27.17 9.25
N VAL A 309 -8.99 -26.28 9.03
CA VAL A 309 -10.29 -26.30 9.71
C VAL A 309 -11.36 -26.51 8.64
N GLU A 310 -12.12 -27.59 8.76
CA GLU A 310 -13.16 -27.96 7.79
C GLU A 310 -14.57 -27.86 8.40
N SER A 311 -15.50 -27.50 7.53
CA SER A 311 -16.94 -27.58 7.75
C SER A 311 -17.41 -28.94 7.24
N ASP A 312 -18.00 -29.76 8.11
CA ASP A 312 -18.34 -31.16 7.86
C ASP A 312 -19.82 -31.44 8.20
N ALA A 313 -20.25 -32.70 8.30
CA ALA A 313 -21.63 -33.04 8.64
C ALA A 313 -22.04 -32.57 10.05
N GLU A 314 -21.09 -32.48 10.98
CA GLU A 314 -21.32 -32.18 12.40
C GLU A 314 -20.98 -30.73 12.75
N HIS A 315 -20.07 -30.08 12.04
CA HIS A 315 -19.56 -28.74 12.36
C HIS A 315 -19.68 -27.76 11.20
N VAL A 316 -19.76 -26.48 11.54
CA VAL A 316 -19.75 -25.35 10.61
C VAL A 316 -18.75 -24.29 11.02
N ILE A 317 -18.11 -23.65 10.04
CA ILE A 317 -17.21 -22.52 10.22
C ILE A 317 -17.96 -21.23 9.92
N ILE A 318 -17.95 -20.32 10.89
CA ILE A 318 -18.68 -19.06 10.85
C ILE A 318 -17.71 -17.93 11.15
N ASP A 319 -17.67 -16.95 10.26
CA ASP A 319 -16.91 -15.73 10.38
C ASP A 319 -17.87 -14.58 10.64
N LEU A 320 -17.63 -13.85 11.72
CA LEU A 320 -18.47 -12.78 12.24
C LEU A 320 -17.66 -11.49 12.18
N ASP A 321 -17.89 -10.68 11.14
CA ASP A 321 -17.22 -9.40 10.93
C ASP A 321 -18.14 -8.24 11.32
N VAL A 322 -17.62 -7.22 12.00
CA VAL A 322 -18.38 -6.02 12.37
C VAL A 322 -18.42 -5.04 11.19
N THR A 323 -19.62 -4.74 10.68
CA THR A 323 -19.79 -3.87 9.52
C THR A 323 -19.25 -2.47 9.79
N SER A 324 -18.25 -2.02 9.03
CA SER A 324 -17.65 -0.68 9.16
C SER A 324 -17.33 -0.32 10.62
N TYR A 325 -16.57 -1.20 11.27
CA TYR A 325 -16.46 -1.26 12.72
C TYR A 325 -16.14 0.08 13.40
N TYR A 326 -14.99 0.69 13.10
CA TYR A 326 -14.56 1.92 13.74
C TYR A 326 -15.50 3.12 13.51
N PRO A 327 -15.98 3.38 12.27
CA PRO A 327 -17.05 4.36 12.06
C PRO A 327 -18.27 4.14 12.94
N ASN A 328 -18.82 2.92 12.96
CA ASN A 328 -20.01 2.63 13.74
C ASN A 328 -19.76 2.76 15.24
N LEU A 329 -18.60 2.31 15.73
CA LEU A 329 -18.23 2.41 17.14
C LEU A 329 -18.21 3.88 17.60
N ALA A 330 -17.66 4.79 16.78
CA ALA A 330 -17.68 6.22 17.06
C ALA A 330 -19.12 6.78 17.04
N ILE A 331 -19.92 6.38 16.05
CA ILE A 331 -21.30 6.87 15.87
C ILE A 331 -22.23 6.43 17.01
N VAL A 332 -22.19 5.16 17.42
CA VAL A 332 -23.13 4.60 18.41
C VAL A 332 -22.81 5.04 19.83
N ASN A 333 -21.53 5.28 20.14
CA ASN A 333 -21.08 5.75 21.46
C ASN A 333 -20.90 7.27 21.54
N GLY A 334 -21.06 7.99 20.43
CA GLY A 334 -20.90 9.45 20.39
C GLY A 334 -19.46 9.92 20.61
N PHE A 335 -18.47 9.16 20.12
CA PHE A 335 -17.08 9.58 20.19
C PHE A 335 -16.77 10.61 19.10
N TYR A 336 -16.07 11.68 19.48
CA TYR A 336 -15.63 12.73 18.56
C TYR A 336 -14.31 13.37 19.03
N PRO A 337 -13.49 13.91 18.10
CA PRO A 337 -12.38 14.78 18.45
C PRO A 337 -12.88 16.03 19.17
N ALA A 338 -12.33 16.36 20.35
CA ALA A 338 -12.95 17.36 21.23
C ALA A 338 -13.11 18.75 20.58
N HIS A 339 -12.18 19.15 19.71
CA HIS A 339 -12.21 20.42 18.99
C HIS A 339 -13.25 20.51 17.86
N LEU A 340 -13.77 19.38 17.37
CA LEU A 340 -14.81 19.33 16.32
C LEU A 340 -16.22 19.26 16.89
N GLY A 341 -16.35 18.91 18.18
CA GLY A 341 -17.62 18.89 18.90
C GLY A 341 -18.59 17.79 18.46
N VAL A 342 -19.77 17.76 19.09
CA VAL A 342 -20.77 16.70 18.90
C VAL A 342 -21.30 16.61 17.47
N GLU A 343 -21.30 17.73 16.73
CA GLU A 343 -21.79 17.79 15.35
C GLU A 343 -20.97 16.89 14.41
N PHE A 344 -19.72 16.61 14.77
CA PHE A 344 -18.90 15.60 14.09
C PHE A 344 -19.61 14.24 14.00
N VAL A 345 -20.27 13.79 15.07
CA VAL A 345 -20.98 12.50 15.12
C VAL A 345 -22.18 12.52 14.18
N ASN A 346 -22.88 13.65 14.08
CA ASN A 346 -24.02 13.83 13.19
C ASN A 346 -23.60 13.75 11.72
N VAL A 347 -22.52 14.45 11.35
CA VAL A 347 -21.92 14.36 10.02
C VAL A 347 -21.45 12.93 9.73
N TYR A 348 -20.77 12.29 10.68
CA TYR A 348 -20.30 10.92 10.51
C TYR A 348 -21.46 9.94 10.24
N ARG A 349 -22.53 10.04 11.04
CA ARG A 349 -23.76 9.24 10.86
C ARG A 349 -24.42 9.53 9.52
N HIS A 350 -24.52 10.81 9.13
CA HIS A 350 -25.10 11.19 7.85
C HIS A 350 -24.35 10.57 6.67
N LEU A 351 -23.01 10.61 6.68
CA LEU A 351 -22.19 10.02 5.62
C LEU A 351 -22.30 8.49 5.58
N PHE A 352 -22.39 7.86 6.74
CA PHE A 352 -22.60 6.42 6.84
C PHE A 352 -23.95 5.99 6.21
N GLU A 353 -25.04 6.69 6.55
CA GLU A 353 -26.36 6.40 5.97
C GLU A 353 -26.45 6.79 4.49
N LEU A 354 -25.78 7.87 4.09
CA LEU A 354 -25.72 8.31 2.69
C LEU A 354 -25.03 7.25 1.82
N ARG A 355 -23.98 6.60 2.32
CA ARG A 355 -23.26 5.54 1.60
C ARG A 355 -24.16 4.37 1.24
N LYS A 356 -25.11 4.00 2.11
CA LYS A 356 -26.07 2.90 1.86
C LYS A 356 -27.02 3.19 0.71
N LYS A 357 -27.23 4.48 0.35
CA LYS A 357 -28.13 4.89 -0.73
C LYS A 357 -27.49 4.79 -2.12
N TYR A 358 -26.16 4.72 -2.18
CA TYR A 358 -25.44 4.61 -3.45
C TYR A 358 -25.19 3.15 -3.82
N PRO A 359 -25.24 2.80 -5.12
CA PRO A 359 -24.87 1.46 -5.56
C PRO A 359 -23.45 1.10 -5.12
N LYS A 360 -23.25 -0.16 -4.70
CA LYS A 360 -21.91 -0.71 -4.42
C LYS A 360 -21.02 -0.48 -5.65
N LYS A 361 -19.79 0.00 -5.42
CA LYS A 361 -18.76 0.35 -6.44
C LYS A 361 -18.98 1.66 -7.24
N SER A 362 -20.03 2.44 -6.96
CA SER A 362 -20.12 3.81 -7.49
C SER A 362 -19.00 4.70 -6.92
N ALA A 363 -18.58 5.73 -7.66
CA ALA A 363 -17.59 6.69 -7.18
C ALA A 363 -18.02 7.33 -5.85
N GLU A 364 -19.30 7.60 -5.66
CA GLU A 364 -19.84 8.14 -4.41
C GLU A 364 -19.71 7.16 -3.25
N SER A 365 -20.09 5.90 -3.46
CA SER A 365 -19.96 4.86 -2.42
C SER A 365 -18.49 4.67 -2.02
N GLU A 366 -17.57 4.67 -2.99
CA GLU A 366 -16.14 4.56 -2.73
C GLU A 366 -15.58 5.79 -2.03
N MET A 367 -15.91 7.00 -2.46
CA MET A 367 -15.49 8.23 -1.79
C MET A 367 -16.02 8.30 -0.35
N LEU A 368 -17.28 7.92 -0.11
CA LEU A 368 -17.86 7.86 1.23
C LEU A 368 -17.17 6.80 2.08
N LYS A 369 -16.84 5.63 1.52
CA LYS A 369 -16.03 4.61 2.22
C LYS A 369 -14.67 5.17 2.65
N LEU A 370 -14.01 5.91 1.75
CA LEU A 370 -12.72 6.54 2.03
C LEU A 370 -12.85 7.63 3.11
N ALA A 371 -13.91 8.43 3.08
CA ALA A 371 -14.16 9.45 4.09
C ALA A 371 -14.40 8.85 5.47
N LEU A 372 -15.23 7.81 5.57
CA LEU A 372 -15.51 7.13 6.83
C LEU A 372 -14.23 6.50 7.42
N ASN A 373 -13.49 5.72 6.62
CA ASN A 373 -12.30 5.04 7.12
C ASN A 373 -11.10 5.98 7.35
N GLY A 374 -11.00 7.06 6.57
CA GLY A 374 -9.89 8.01 6.63
C GLY A 374 -9.83 8.77 7.95
N VAL A 375 -10.98 9.12 8.53
CA VAL A 375 -11.10 9.88 9.79
C VAL A 375 -10.37 9.19 10.95
N TYR A 376 -10.59 7.88 11.12
CA TYR A 376 -9.92 7.11 12.17
C TYR A 376 -8.40 7.06 11.96
N GLY A 377 -7.94 6.79 10.73
CA GLY A 377 -6.50 6.73 10.45
C GLY A 377 -5.81 8.06 10.69
N ASP A 378 -6.49 9.16 10.38
CA ASP A 378 -5.97 10.52 10.54
C ASP A 378 -6.12 11.08 11.96
N SER A 379 -6.91 10.48 12.85
CA SER A 379 -7.03 10.98 14.22
C SER A 379 -5.79 10.75 15.07
N ASN A 380 -4.89 9.88 14.62
CA ASN A 380 -3.56 9.68 15.21
C ASN A 380 -2.44 10.40 14.42
N ASN A 381 -2.78 11.17 13.39
CA ASN A 381 -1.82 11.90 12.57
C ASN A 381 -1.64 13.34 13.10
N PRO A 382 -0.47 13.72 13.63
CA PRO A 382 -0.26 15.03 14.27
C PRO A 382 -0.36 16.22 13.31
N PHE A 383 -0.42 15.99 12.01
CA PHE A 383 -0.65 17.03 11.00
C PHE A 383 -2.11 17.07 10.50
N SER A 384 -2.97 16.18 10.98
CA SER A 384 -4.36 16.12 10.53
C SER A 384 -5.29 16.99 11.36
N VAL A 385 -6.35 17.47 10.72
CA VAL A 385 -7.46 18.17 11.37
C VAL A 385 -8.33 17.27 12.23
N PHE A 386 -8.19 15.94 12.11
CA PHE A 386 -8.88 14.99 12.98
C PHE A 386 -8.07 14.62 14.23
N TYR A 387 -6.89 15.23 14.43
CA TYR A 387 -5.96 14.82 15.48
C TYR A 387 -6.56 15.01 16.87
N ASP A 388 -6.92 13.87 17.48
CA ASP A 388 -7.24 13.71 18.89
C ASP A 388 -6.86 12.27 19.27
N PRO A 389 -5.73 12.06 19.97
CA PRO A 389 -5.26 10.73 20.30
C PRO A 389 -6.15 10.02 21.33
N LEU A 390 -6.94 10.75 22.14
CA LEU A 390 -7.94 10.10 23.02
C LEU A 390 -9.06 9.49 22.19
N PHE A 391 -9.59 10.23 21.20
CA PHE A 391 -10.59 9.69 20.27
C PHE A 391 -10.08 8.43 19.55
N THR A 392 -8.81 8.44 19.13
CA THR A 392 -8.17 7.25 18.55
C THR A 392 -8.20 6.08 19.54
N MET A 393 -7.79 6.29 20.80
CA MET A 393 -7.75 5.25 21.82
C MET A 393 -9.16 4.75 22.21
N SER A 394 -10.15 5.64 22.26
CA SER A 394 -11.55 5.25 22.50
C SER A 394 -12.06 4.29 21.44
N ILE A 395 -11.65 4.46 20.18
CA ILE A 395 -12.01 3.52 19.12
C ILE A 395 -11.23 2.21 19.27
N THR A 396 -9.90 2.25 19.40
CA THR A 396 -9.09 1.02 19.38
C THR A 396 -9.25 0.16 20.62
N LEU A 397 -9.32 0.75 21.81
CA LEU A 397 -9.46 0.00 23.06
C LEU A 397 -10.83 -0.67 23.13
N ASN A 398 -11.91 0.09 22.92
CA ASN A 398 -13.24 -0.50 22.93
C ASN A 398 -13.43 -1.48 21.76
N GLY A 399 -12.84 -1.22 20.59
CA GLY A 399 -12.88 -2.16 19.48
C GLY A 399 -12.36 -3.55 19.86
N GLN A 400 -11.25 -3.61 20.58
CA GLN A 400 -10.66 -4.87 21.06
C GLN A 400 -11.48 -5.50 22.18
N LEU A 401 -11.84 -4.70 23.18
CA LEU A 401 -12.54 -5.18 24.37
C LEU A 401 -13.94 -5.73 24.03
N LEU A 402 -14.67 -5.09 23.11
CA LEU A 402 -15.99 -5.55 22.68
C LEU A 402 -15.91 -6.86 21.88
N LEU A 403 -14.87 -7.06 21.07
CA LEU A 403 -14.64 -8.35 20.41
C LEU A 403 -14.26 -9.44 21.42
N CYS A 404 -13.49 -9.12 22.46
CA CYS A 404 -13.26 -10.05 23.58
C CYS A 404 -14.56 -10.44 24.28
N MET A 405 -15.49 -9.49 24.48
CA MET A 405 -16.79 -9.80 25.10
C MET A 405 -17.60 -10.77 24.23
N LEU A 406 -17.56 -10.60 22.90
CA LEU A 406 -18.19 -11.55 21.98
C LEU A 406 -17.52 -12.92 22.05
N ALA A 407 -16.19 -12.96 21.98
CA ALA A 407 -15.40 -14.18 22.04
C ALA A 407 -15.64 -14.98 23.33
N GLU A 408 -15.55 -14.33 24.50
CA GLU A 408 -15.78 -14.95 25.81
C GLU A 408 -17.18 -15.57 25.90
N ARG A 409 -18.21 -14.88 25.38
CA ARG A 409 -19.59 -15.41 25.39
C ARG A 409 -19.76 -16.60 24.45
N LEU A 410 -19.15 -16.56 23.27
CA LEU A 410 -19.21 -17.66 22.30
C LEU A 410 -18.46 -18.90 22.81
N MET A 411 -17.31 -18.72 23.46
CA MET A 411 -16.48 -19.81 23.98
C MET A 411 -17.17 -20.62 25.08
N LYS A 412 -18.23 -20.09 25.71
CA LYS A 412 -19.08 -20.85 26.65
C LYS A 412 -19.98 -21.89 25.98
N ILE A 413 -20.17 -21.82 24.66
CA ILE A 413 -20.97 -22.80 23.92
C ILE A 413 -20.18 -24.11 23.83
N THR A 414 -20.77 -25.20 24.35
CA THR A 414 -20.11 -26.52 24.34
C THR A 414 -19.74 -26.95 22.92
N GLY A 415 -18.49 -27.36 22.74
CA GLY A 415 -17.95 -27.80 21.44
C GLY A 415 -17.59 -26.67 20.47
N LEU A 416 -17.85 -25.40 20.81
CA LEU A 416 -17.38 -24.27 20.02
C LEU A 416 -15.87 -24.08 20.20
N GLN A 417 -15.16 -23.89 19.08
CA GLN A 417 -13.75 -23.55 19.05
C GLN A 417 -13.58 -22.17 18.40
N LEU A 418 -12.89 -21.26 19.09
CA LEU A 418 -12.41 -20.01 18.48
C LEU A 418 -11.23 -20.33 17.55
N ILE A 419 -11.31 -19.89 16.30
CA ILE A 419 -10.33 -20.18 15.25
C ILE A 419 -9.43 -18.98 15.02
N GLN A 420 -10.02 -17.80 14.84
CA GLN A 420 -9.30 -16.55 14.61
C GLN A 420 -10.06 -15.38 15.23
N ILE A 421 -9.31 -14.33 15.57
CA ILE A 421 -9.83 -13.01 15.93
C ILE A 421 -8.85 -11.96 15.41
N ASN A 422 -9.39 -10.90 14.82
CA ASN A 422 -8.62 -9.80 14.26
C ASN A 422 -9.24 -8.47 14.70
N THR A 423 -8.87 -7.38 14.03
CA THR A 423 -9.25 -6.02 14.39
C THR A 423 -10.75 -5.71 14.26
N ASP A 424 -11.47 -6.48 13.45
CA ASP A 424 -12.86 -6.20 13.05
C ASP A 424 -13.81 -7.39 13.11
N GLY A 425 -13.33 -8.59 13.45
CA GLY A 425 -14.18 -9.78 13.53
C GLY A 425 -13.49 -10.98 14.18
N LEU A 426 -14.23 -12.08 14.23
CA LEU A 426 -13.74 -13.36 14.71
C LEU A 426 -14.36 -14.52 13.94
N THR A 427 -13.63 -15.63 13.88
CA THR A 427 -14.03 -16.85 13.21
C THR A 427 -14.12 -18.00 14.20
N VAL A 428 -15.20 -18.75 14.17
CA VAL A 428 -15.46 -19.89 15.06
C VAL A 428 -15.79 -21.16 14.27
N ARG A 429 -15.48 -22.33 14.84
CA ARG A 429 -16.00 -23.62 14.43
C ARG A 429 -16.95 -24.11 15.50
N VAL A 430 -18.19 -24.43 15.14
CA VAL A 430 -19.23 -24.81 16.09
C VAL A 430 -19.99 -26.06 15.60
N PRO A 431 -20.44 -26.95 16.50
CA PRO A 431 -21.36 -28.01 16.14
C PRO A 431 -22.64 -27.43 15.52
N ARG A 432 -23.12 -28.02 14.42
CA ARG A 432 -24.30 -27.51 13.69
C ARG A 432 -25.54 -27.43 14.58
N GLN A 433 -25.70 -28.37 15.52
CA GLN A 433 -26.78 -28.36 16.51
C GLN A 433 -26.75 -27.14 17.45
N HIS A 434 -25.62 -26.45 17.58
CA HIS A 434 -25.46 -25.27 18.44
C HIS A 434 -25.37 -23.96 17.62
N ARG A 435 -25.64 -24.02 16.32
CA ARG A 435 -25.66 -22.84 15.44
C ARG A 435 -26.62 -21.76 15.94
N GLU A 436 -27.79 -22.15 16.44
CA GLU A 436 -28.78 -21.19 16.99
C GLU A 436 -28.29 -20.48 18.26
N LEU A 437 -27.45 -21.14 19.06
CA LEU A 437 -26.84 -20.51 20.25
C LEU A 437 -25.88 -19.40 19.83
N VAL A 438 -25.13 -19.59 18.74
CA VAL A 438 -24.27 -18.55 18.15
C VAL A 438 -25.11 -17.35 17.71
N ASP A 439 -26.26 -17.57 17.05
CA ASP A 439 -27.17 -16.46 16.68
C ASP A 439 -27.68 -15.71 17.91
N GLY A 440 -28.04 -16.43 18.97
CA GLY A 440 -28.51 -15.85 20.22
C GLY A 440 -27.47 -14.95 20.85
N VAL A 441 -26.23 -15.44 20.97
CA VAL A 441 -25.10 -14.68 21.53
C VAL A 441 -24.77 -13.46 20.66
N SER A 442 -24.68 -13.64 19.34
CA SER A 442 -24.42 -12.55 18.39
C SER A 442 -25.51 -11.48 18.44
N ARG A 443 -26.78 -11.87 18.50
CA ARG A 443 -27.91 -10.93 18.61
C ARG A 443 -27.85 -10.13 19.91
N HIS A 444 -27.63 -10.82 21.03
CA HIS A 444 -27.51 -10.15 22.33
C HIS A 444 -26.33 -9.16 22.35
N TRP A 445 -25.19 -9.54 21.79
CA TRP A 445 -24.04 -8.65 21.66
C TRP A 445 -24.33 -7.45 20.76
N MET A 446 -25.02 -7.64 19.63
CA MET A 446 -25.44 -6.54 18.76
C MET A 446 -26.43 -5.59 19.45
N GLU A 447 -27.35 -6.10 20.28
CA GLU A 447 -28.28 -5.28 21.06
C GLU A 447 -27.57 -4.41 22.11
N GLU A 448 -26.63 -5.01 22.85
CA GLU A 448 -25.86 -4.32 23.89
C GLU A 448 -24.92 -3.27 23.31
N THR A 449 -24.20 -3.60 22.24
CA THR A 449 -23.20 -2.72 21.61
C THR A 449 -23.80 -1.74 20.60
N ARG A 450 -25.01 -2.05 20.09
CA ARG A 450 -25.67 -1.38 18.94
C ARG A 450 -24.87 -1.48 17.64
N LEU A 451 -23.94 -2.42 17.56
CA LEU A 451 -23.16 -2.71 16.36
C LEU A 451 -23.84 -3.81 15.54
N THR A 452 -23.39 -4.00 14.30
CA THR A 452 -23.95 -5.01 13.39
C THR A 452 -22.86 -5.97 12.96
N LEU A 453 -23.15 -7.28 13.07
CA LEU A 453 -22.31 -8.36 12.58
C LEU A 453 -22.81 -8.81 11.20
N GLU A 454 -21.87 -8.99 10.28
CA GLU A 454 -22.04 -9.68 9.01
C GLU A 454 -21.47 -11.08 9.13
N GLU A 455 -22.24 -12.06 8.69
CA GLU A 455 -21.84 -13.46 8.73
C GLU A 455 -21.35 -13.94 7.36
N THR A 456 -20.20 -14.62 7.36
CA THR A 456 -19.73 -15.42 6.23
C THR A 456 -19.50 -16.85 6.67
N THR A 457 -19.88 -17.82 5.86
CA THR A 457 -19.62 -19.25 6.12
C THR A 457 -18.53 -19.78 5.20
N TYR A 458 -17.64 -20.60 5.77
CA TYR A 458 -16.54 -21.24 5.04
C TYR A 458 -16.76 -22.75 4.95
N ASN A 459 -16.35 -23.33 3.82
CA ASN A 459 -16.21 -24.77 3.65
C ASN A 459 -14.91 -25.25 4.31
N VAL A 460 -13.82 -24.51 4.09
CA VAL A 460 -12.51 -24.80 4.67
C VAL A 460 -11.71 -23.52 4.90
N LEU A 461 -10.93 -23.50 5.98
CA LEU A 461 -9.90 -22.52 6.27
C LEU A 461 -8.57 -23.24 6.50
N MET A 462 -7.59 -22.94 5.66
CA MET A 462 -6.21 -23.43 5.78
C MET A 462 -5.35 -22.31 6.36
N ILE A 463 -4.97 -22.43 7.63
CA ILE A 463 -4.36 -21.36 8.41
C ILE A 463 -2.93 -21.72 8.76
N ARG A 464 -1.97 -20.96 8.22
CA ARG A 464 -0.58 -21.06 8.66
C ARG A 464 -0.39 -20.24 9.92
N ASP A 465 -0.83 -18.98 9.87
CA ASP A 465 -0.79 -18.02 10.97
C ASP A 465 -1.84 -16.91 10.71
N VAL A 466 -2.02 -15.98 11.66
CA VAL A 466 -3.05 -14.90 11.60
C VAL A 466 -2.99 -14.05 10.32
N ASN A 467 -1.82 -13.90 9.70
CA ASN A 467 -1.64 -13.08 8.51
C ASN A 467 -1.58 -13.89 7.21
N ASN A 468 -1.52 -15.23 7.30
CA ASN A 468 -1.25 -16.12 6.18
C ASN A 468 -2.25 -17.29 6.19
N TYR A 469 -3.35 -17.13 5.47
CA TYR A 469 -4.37 -18.18 5.34
C TYR A 469 -5.05 -18.16 3.97
N LEU A 470 -5.65 -19.31 3.64
CA LEU A 470 -6.47 -19.54 2.47
C LEU A 470 -7.85 -20.02 2.92
N GLY A 471 -8.91 -19.34 2.49
CA GLY A 471 -10.27 -19.69 2.85
C GLY A 471 -11.15 -19.91 1.64
N VAL A 472 -11.93 -21.00 1.64
CA VAL A 472 -12.95 -21.26 0.62
C VAL A 472 -14.31 -21.02 1.24
N LYS A 473 -15.00 -19.97 0.80
CA LYS A 473 -16.35 -19.64 1.25
C LYS A 473 -17.35 -20.68 0.75
N LYS A 474 -18.54 -20.72 1.35
CA LYS A 474 -19.63 -21.63 0.96
C LYS A 474 -20.06 -21.48 -0.50
N ASP A 475 -19.94 -20.29 -1.07
CA ASP A 475 -20.22 -19.98 -2.48
C ASP A 475 -19.09 -20.36 -3.45
N GLY A 476 -17.97 -20.91 -2.95
CA GLY A 476 -16.78 -21.25 -3.72
C GLY A 476 -15.78 -20.11 -3.90
N THR A 477 -16.10 -18.89 -3.44
CA THR A 477 -15.19 -17.74 -3.50
C THR A 477 -13.98 -17.98 -2.60
N ARG A 478 -12.78 -17.70 -3.11
CA ARG A 478 -11.51 -17.93 -2.42
C ARG A 478 -10.97 -16.62 -1.82
N LYS A 479 -10.69 -16.62 -0.51
CA LYS A 479 -10.04 -15.53 0.22
C LYS A 479 -8.57 -15.90 0.46
N ARG A 480 -7.65 -15.04 0.04
CA ARG A 480 -6.20 -15.28 0.11
C ARG A 480 -5.54 -14.17 0.90
N LYS A 481 -4.76 -14.52 1.94
CA LYS A 481 -4.03 -13.54 2.75
C LYS A 481 -2.55 -13.91 2.89
N GLY A 482 -1.72 -12.88 2.98
CA GLY A 482 -0.28 -13.01 3.16
C GLY A 482 0.38 -13.85 2.06
N ALA A 483 1.06 -14.91 2.45
CA ALA A 483 1.83 -15.80 1.60
C ALA A 483 1.00 -16.55 0.55
N TYR A 484 -0.34 -16.57 0.66
CA TYR A 484 -1.23 -17.15 -0.35
C TYR A 484 -1.77 -16.12 -1.35
N ALA A 485 -1.53 -14.83 -1.11
CA ALA A 485 -2.08 -13.75 -1.92
C ALA A 485 -1.37 -13.66 -3.28
N HIS A 486 -2.12 -13.92 -4.35
CA HIS A 486 -1.63 -13.85 -5.74
C HIS A 486 -2.68 -13.30 -6.73
N ASP A 487 -3.84 -12.88 -6.21
CA ASP A 487 -4.96 -12.35 -7.00
C ASP A 487 -5.23 -10.90 -6.59
N ARG A 488 -5.27 -10.01 -7.58
CA ARG A 488 -5.46 -8.56 -7.39
C ARG A 488 -6.93 -8.18 -7.19
N ALA A 489 -7.88 -9.11 -7.33
CA ALA A 489 -9.31 -8.81 -7.37
C ALA A 489 -9.87 -8.08 -6.14
N GLU A 490 -9.34 -8.32 -4.93
CA GLU A 490 -9.90 -7.75 -3.69
C GLU A 490 -9.31 -6.38 -3.29
N ASP A 491 -8.04 -6.09 -3.61
CA ASP A 491 -7.36 -4.84 -3.22
C ASP A 491 -6.28 -4.40 -4.23
N TRP A 492 -6.66 -4.24 -5.50
CA TRP A 492 -5.73 -3.88 -6.57
C TRP A 492 -5.06 -2.50 -6.38
N ARG A 493 -5.70 -1.57 -5.67
CA ARG A 493 -5.19 -0.19 -5.50
C ARG A 493 -3.97 -0.10 -4.58
N GLY A 494 -3.88 -0.99 -3.58
CA GLY A 494 -2.71 -1.10 -2.70
C GLY A 494 -1.66 -2.11 -3.18
N TRP A 495 -1.97 -2.89 -4.22
CA TRP A 495 -1.21 -4.07 -4.59
C TRP A 495 0.13 -3.77 -5.27
N TRP A 496 0.21 -2.69 -6.04
CA TRP A 496 1.35 -2.40 -6.92
C TRP A 496 2.68 -2.18 -6.19
N CYS A 497 2.67 -1.89 -4.89
CA CYS A 497 3.88 -1.78 -4.08
C CYS A 497 4.33 -3.10 -3.44
N LEU A 498 3.54 -4.17 -3.54
CA LEU A 498 3.86 -5.48 -2.96
C LEU A 498 4.95 -6.20 -3.77
N ASN A 499 5.54 -7.22 -3.14
CA ASN A 499 6.52 -8.07 -3.78
C ASN A 499 5.83 -9.23 -4.51
N GLU A 500 5.83 -9.20 -5.84
CA GLU A 500 5.29 -10.27 -6.67
C GLU A 500 6.35 -11.30 -7.12
N SER A 501 7.39 -11.51 -6.31
CA SER A 501 8.40 -12.54 -6.61
C SER A 501 7.82 -13.95 -6.48
N ALA A 502 8.22 -14.83 -7.41
CA ALA A 502 7.91 -16.26 -7.40
C ALA A 502 6.43 -16.59 -7.21
N MET A 503 5.54 -15.92 -7.97
CA MET A 503 4.09 -16.14 -7.95
C MET A 503 3.66 -17.61 -8.22
N VAL A 504 4.56 -18.44 -8.77
CA VAL A 504 4.33 -19.89 -8.86
C VAL A 504 4.09 -20.51 -7.48
N ILE A 505 4.75 -20.03 -6.43
CA ILE A 505 4.65 -20.58 -5.07
C ILE A 505 3.21 -20.43 -4.51
N PRO A 506 2.64 -19.21 -4.37
CA PRO A 506 1.27 -19.07 -3.84
C PRO A 506 0.21 -19.72 -4.73
N LYS A 507 0.40 -19.69 -6.06
CA LYS A 507 -0.55 -20.28 -7.02
C LYS A 507 -0.56 -21.81 -6.94
N VAL A 508 0.61 -22.45 -6.87
CA VAL A 508 0.71 -23.91 -6.72
C VAL A 508 0.27 -24.32 -5.33
N ALA A 509 0.64 -23.58 -4.27
CA ALA A 509 0.20 -23.89 -2.91
C ALA A 509 -1.34 -23.92 -2.79
N GLU A 510 -2.04 -22.96 -3.41
CA GLU A 510 -3.50 -23.00 -3.50
C GLU A 510 -4.01 -24.27 -4.20
N LYS A 511 -3.44 -24.64 -5.35
CA LYS A 511 -3.85 -25.83 -6.11
C LYS A 511 -3.62 -27.13 -5.34
N VAL A 512 -2.52 -27.21 -4.60
CA VAL A 512 -2.20 -28.35 -3.74
C VAL A 512 -3.21 -28.45 -2.59
N LEU A 513 -3.49 -27.34 -1.91
CA LEU A 513 -4.37 -27.33 -0.73
C LEU A 513 -5.84 -27.55 -1.09
N ILE A 514 -6.32 -26.99 -2.19
CA ILE A 514 -7.74 -27.08 -2.57
C ILE A 514 -8.00 -28.33 -3.43
N ASP A 515 -7.15 -28.60 -4.42
CA ASP A 515 -7.42 -29.62 -5.44
C ASP A 515 -6.64 -30.93 -5.19
N GLY A 516 -5.84 -31.01 -4.11
CA GLY A 516 -5.01 -32.18 -3.79
C GLY A 516 -3.92 -32.45 -4.83
N ALA A 517 -3.51 -31.44 -5.59
CA ALA A 517 -2.55 -31.62 -6.67
C ALA A 517 -1.14 -31.98 -6.14
N PRO A 518 -0.41 -32.90 -6.79
CA PRO A 518 0.96 -33.24 -6.40
C PRO A 518 1.90 -32.04 -6.58
N ILE A 519 2.57 -31.62 -5.51
CA ILE A 519 3.43 -30.42 -5.48
C ILE A 519 4.43 -30.41 -6.64
N ARG A 520 5.35 -31.38 -6.66
CA ARG A 520 6.45 -31.43 -7.65
C ARG A 520 5.95 -31.40 -9.09
N LYS A 521 5.03 -32.32 -9.42
CA LYS A 521 4.46 -32.39 -10.78
C LYS A 521 3.77 -31.09 -11.18
N THR A 522 3.11 -30.40 -10.25
CA THR A 522 2.42 -29.13 -10.54
C THR A 522 3.40 -28.00 -10.76
N VAL A 523 4.48 -27.91 -9.98
CA VAL A 523 5.56 -26.93 -10.19
C VAL A 523 6.26 -27.17 -11.54
N GLU A 524 6.67 -28.41 -11.83
CA GLU A 524 7.42 -28.76 -13.04
C GLU A 524 6.59 -28.59 -14.34
N SER A 525 5.27 -28.74 -14.25
CA SER A 525 4.36 -28.54 -15.39
C SER A 525 3.74 -27.14 -15.44
N TRP A 526 4.18 -26.20 -14.58
CA TRP A 526 3.62 -24.86 -14.55
C TRP A 526 3.90 -24.11 -15.87
N PRO A 527 2.87 -23.62 -16.57
CA PRO A 527 3.02 -23.14 -17.95
C PRO A 527 3.66 -21.76 -18.06
N ASP A 528 3.53 -20.94 -17.01
CA ASP A 528 3.87 -19.52 -17.06
C ASP A 528 5.25 -19.26 -16.44
N ARG A 529 6.24 -18.99 -17.29
CA ARG A 529 7.63 -18.75 -16.87
C ARG A 529 7.80 -17.48 -16.04
N MET A 530 6.96 -16.46 -16.27
CA MET A 530 7.07 -15.19 -15.54
C MET A 530 6.68 -15.35 -14.07
N ASP A 531 5.91 -16.39 -13.72
CA ASP A 531 5.59 -16.71 -12.33
C ASP A 531 6.78 -17.25 -11.52
N PHE A 532 7.86 -17.68 -12.17
CA PHE A 532 9.09 -18.12 -11.51
C PHE A 532 10.04 -16.96 -11.19
N MET A 533 9.80 -15.79 -11.77
CA MET A 533 10.71 -14.65 -11.66
C MET A 533 10.66 -14.03 -10.26
N LEU A 534 11.82 -13.63 -9.76
CA LEU A 534 12.03 -12.90 -8.52
C LEU A 534 12.64 -11.54 -8.82
N ARG A 535 12.48 -10.60 -7.88
CA ARG A 535 13.18 -9.32 -7.91
C ARG A 535 13.97 -9.08 -6.65
N THR A 536 15.10 -8.41 -6.82
CA THR A 536 15.83 -7.82 -5.70
C THR A 536 16.12 -6.36 -5.99
N LYS A 537 16.19 -5.56 -4.93
CA LYS A 537 16.47 -4.14 -4.98
C LYS A 537 17.49 -3.77 -3.91
N VAL A 538 18.45 -2.93 -4.28
CA VAL A 538 19.36 -2.27 -3.35
C VAL A 538 19.33 -0.74 -3.54
N PRO A 539 19.54 0.06 -2.48
CA PRO A 539 19.62 1.51 -2.62
C PRO A 539 20.91 1.91 -3.37
N ARG A 540 20.95 3.14 -3.90
CA ARG A 540 22.13 3.68 -4.62
C ARG A 540 23.44 3.70 -3.80
N THR A 541 23.35 3.62 -2.48
CA THR A 541 24.53 3.49 -1.58
C THR A 541 25.07 2.07 -1.51
N SER A 542 24.37 1.10 -2.08
CA SER A 542 24.75 -0.31 -2.14
C SER A 542 24.92 -0.73 -3.60
N GLN A 543 25.53 -1.91 -3.80
CA GLN A 543 25.68 -2.51 -5.12
C GLN A 543 25.15 -3.94 -5.09
N LEU A 544 24.74 -4.44 -6.25
CA LEU A 544 24.32 -5.82 -6.46
C LEU A 544 25.33 -6.53 -7.34
N TRP A 545 25.70 -7.75 -6.97
CA TRP A 545 26.74 -8.52 -7.64
C TRP A 545 26.31 -9.98 -7.80
N VAL A 546 26.69 -10.60 -8.91
CA VAL A 546 26.49 -12.03 -9.17
C VAL A 546 27.85 -12.68 -9.44
N HIS A 547 28.04 -13.90 -8.97
CA HIS A 547 29.23 -14.69 -9.25
C HIS A 547 28.80 -16.05 -9.81
N TYR A 548 28.94 -16.24 -11.12
CA TYR A 548 28.70 -17.52 -11.79
C TYR A 548 29.89 -18.46 -11.61
N PRO A 549 29.68 -19.79 -11.64
CA PRO A 549 30.78 -20.75 -11.67
C PRO A 549 31.77 -20.41 -12.80
N ASP A 550 33.07 -20.47 -12.50
CA ASP A 550 34.17 -20.23 -13.43
C ASP A 550 34.22 -18.81 -14.06
N GLN A 551 33.52 -17.83 -13.46
CA GLN A 551 33.54 -16.44 -13.88
C GLN A 551 33.92 -15.49 -12.73
N GLU A 552 34.53 -14.36 -13.08
CA GLU A 552 34.75 -13.28 -12.13
C GLU A 552 33.42 -12.67 -11.67
N PRO A 553 33.31 -12.19 -10.41
CA PRO A 553 32.10 -11.52 -9.96
C PRO A 553 31.76 -10.30 -10.81
N GLU A 554 30.51 -10.22 -11.26
CA GLU A 554 30.00 -9.13 -12.08
C GLU A 554 29.08 -8.23 -11.25
N GLN A 555 29.23 -6.91 -11.39
CA GLN A 555 28.28 -5.95 -10.84
C GLN A 555 27.08 -5.83 -11.80
N ILE A 556 25.88 -5.99 -11.27
CA ILE A 556 24.64 -5.87 -12.03
C ILE A 556 23.82 -4.66 -11.56
N GLN A 557 22.75 -4.35 -12.27
CA GLN A 557 21.86 -3.23 -11.94
C GLN A 557 21.19 -3.39 -10.56
N ASN A 558 20.89 -2.27 -9.90
CA ASN A 558 20.47 -2.27 -8.50
C ASN A 558 19.05 -2.81 -8.29
N VAL A 559 18.19 -2.71 -9.31
CA VAL A 559 16.89 -3.39 -9.36
C VAL A 559 16.97 -4.46 -10.42
N SER A 560 17.19 -5.72 -10.04
CA SER A 560 17.36 -6.82 -10.99
C SER A 560 16.25 -7.85 -10.87
N ARG A 561 15.80 -8.35 -12.02
CA ARG A 561 14.98 -9.56 -12.14
C ARG A 561 15.89 -10.78 -12.31
N TYR A 562 15.55 -11.87 -11.64
CA TYR A 562 16.27 -13.13 -11.71
C TYR A 562 15.33 -14.31 -11.48
N TYR A 563 15.81 -15.52 -11.70
CA TYR A 563 15.12 -16.75 -11.28
C TYR A 563 16.12 -17.74 -10.70
N VAL A 564 15.64 -18.71 -9.92
CA VAL A 564 16.50 -19.74 -9.33
C VAL A 564 16.74 -20.83 -10.37
N ALA A 565 18.02 -21.12 -10.65
CA ALA A 565 18.44 -21.87 -11.82
C ALA A 565 19.54 -22.88 -11.48
N GLN A 566 19.51 -24.04 -12.13
CA GLN A 566 20.55 -25.04 -12.00
C GLN A 566 21.83 -24.55 -12.70
N GLY A 567 22.96 -24.59 -12.00
CA GLY A 567 24.23 -24.01 -12.49
C GLY A 567 24.24 -22.47 -12.48
N GLY A 568 23.26 -21.83 -11.84
CA GLY A 568 23.21 -20.38 -11.68
C GLY A 568 24.30 -19.83 -10.74
N GLY A 569 24.50 -18.51 -10.80
CA GLY A 569 25.48 -17.81 -9.98
C GLY A 569 24.95 -17.43 -8.60
N HIS A 570 25.86 -17.09 -7.68
CA HIS A 570 25.52 -16.60 -6.35
C HIS A 570 25.32 -15.09 -6.36
N LEU A 571 24.09 -14.66 -6.06
CA LEU A 571 23.70 -13.25 -5.99
C LEU A 571 23.91 -12.68 -4.58
N TYR A 572 24.51 -11.50 -4.47
CA TYR A 572 24.73 -10.86 -3.17
C TYR A 572 24.69 -9.34 -3.23
N LYS A 573 24.27 -8.75 -2.11
CA LYS A 573 24.22 -7.31 -1.87
C LYS A 573 25.50 -6.88 -1.17
N MET A 574 26.16 -5.86 -1.73
CA MET A 574 27.32 -5.20 -1.13
C MET A 574 26.91 -3.87 -0.51
N MET A 575 26.69 -3.86 0.80
CA MET A 575 26.19 -2.71 1.54
C MET A 575 27.32 -1.93 2.23
N PRO A 576 27.10 -0.63 2.53
CA PRO A 576 28.01 0.15 3.36
C PRO A 576 28.28 -0.50 4.73
N PRO A 577 29.45 -0.19 5.33
CA PRO A 577 29.76 -0.61 6.69
C PRO A 577 28.72 -0.15 7.70
N LEU A 578 28.61 -0.88 8.81
CA LEU A 578 27.86 -0.39 9.97
C LEU A 578 28.62 0.77 10.64
N LYS A 579 27.90 1.61 11.39
CA LYS A 579 28.50 2.70 12.16
C LYS A 579 29.65 2.15 13.03
N GLY A 580 30.85 2.71 12.85
CA GLY A 580 32.06 2.29 13.58
C GLY A 580 32.81 1.09 12.99
N LYS A 581 32.38 0.56 11.84
CA LYS A 581 33.12 -0.48 11.09
C LYS A 581 33.62 0.09 9.76
N THR A 582 34.69 -0.50 9.24
CA THR A 582 35.30 -0.16 7.95
C THR A 582 34.85 -1.09 6.83
N ASP A 583 34.51 -2.33 7.15
CA ASP A 583 34.29 -3.36 6.14
C ASP A 583 32.87 -3.31 5.57
N ARG A 584 32.80 -3.41 4.24
CA ARG A 584 31.52 -3.54 3.53
C ARG A 584 30.87 -4.87 3.88
N ARG A 585 29.53 -4.87 3.93
CA ARG A 585 28.76 -6.06 4.28
C ARG A 585 28.32 -6.79 3.02
N LYS A 586 28.67 -8.07 2.92
CA LYS A 586 28.17 -9.00 1.91
C LYS A 586 26.97 -9.74 2.46
N ILE A 587 25.81 -9.60 1.83
CA ILE A 587 24.57 -10.30 2.20
C ILE A 587 24.10 -11.10 0.99
N ALA A 588 24.07 -12.43 1.11
CA ALA A 588 23.58 -13.30 0.05
C ALA A 588 22.07 -13.08 -0.21
N VAL A 589 21.67 -13.26 -1.46
CA VAL A 589 20.28 -13.31 -1.93
C VAL A 589 20.02 -14.76 -2.33
N GLU A 590 18.88 -15.34 -1.92
CA GLU A 590 18.59 -16.78 -2.07
C GLU A 590 19.75 -17.68 -1.59
N SER A 591 20.19 -17.48 -0.35
CA SER A 591 21.34 -18.20 0.21
C SER A 591 21.22 -19.72 0.03
N GLY A 592 22.23 -20.32 -0.59
CA GLY A 592 22.29 -21.76 -0.87
C GLY A 592 21.79 -22.15 -2.27
N TRP A 593 21.28 -21.22 -3.07
CA TRP A 593 20.77 -21.48 -4.41
C TRP A 593 21.51 -20.67 -5.48
N GLY A 594 21.65 -21.26 -6.67
CA GLY A 594 22.14 -20.57 -7.87
C GLY A 594 21.03 -19.80 -8.54
N VAL A 595 21.32 -18.62 -9.07
CA VAL A 595 20.35 -17.79 -9.79
C VAL A 595 20.87 -17.36 -11.15
N GLN A 596 19.94 -17.09 -12.06
CA GLN A 596 20.24 -16.43 -13.33
C GLN A 596 19.60 -15.06 -13.36
N ILE A 597 20.40 -14.04 -13.66
CA ILE A 597 19.92 -12.70 -13.94
C ILE A 597 19.17 -12.70 -15.27
N CYS A 598 17.98 -12.11 -15.28
CA CYS A 598 17.06 -12.14 -16.41
C CYS A 598 16.33 -10.80 -16.50
N ASN A 599 17.07 -9.72 -16.68
CA ASN A 599 16.48 -8.39 -16.81
C ASN A 599 15.69 -8.24 -18.12
N ASP A 600 16.07 -8.97 -19.17
CA ASP A 600 15.25 -9.25 -20.35
C ASP A 600 14.75 -10.71 -20.29
N ILE A 601 13.47 -10.93 -20.57
CA ILE A 601 12.86 -12.26 -20.50
C ILE A 601 13.41 -13.20 -21.60
N ARG A 602 13.99 -12.62 -22.65
CA ARG A 602 14.65 -13.34 -23.73
C ARG A 602 16.00 -13.92 -23.31
N ASP A 603 16.57 -13.44 -22.20
CA ASP A 603 17.87 -13.90 -21.69
C ASP A 603 17.78 -15.21 -20.89
N VAL A 604 16.59 -15.80 -20.72
CA VAL A 604 16.42 -17.10 -20.05
C VAL A 604 17.22 -18.17 -20.79
N SER A 605 18.21 -18.77 -20.13
CA SER A 605 19.13 -19.73 -20.75
C SER A 605 19.40 -20.97 -19.91
N LEU A 606 19.52 -20.85 -18.58
CA LEU A 606 19.67 -21.99 -17.67
C LEU A 606 18.30 -22.59 -17.30
N PRO A 607 18.24 -23.91 -17.10
CA PRO A 607 17.02 -24.56 -16.63
C PRO A 607 16.67 -24.11 -15.20
N LEU A 608 15.37 -24.04 -14.92
CA LEU A 608 14.85 -23.73 -13.58
C LEU A 608 15.32 -24.78 -12.58
N ASP A 609 15.68 -24.33 -11.37
CA ASP A 609 15.88 -25.23 -10.24
C ASP A 609 14.56 -25.44 -9.51
N PHE A 610 13.82 -26.47 -9.92
CA PHE A 610 12.51 -26.78 -9.35
C PHE A 610 12.56 -27.13 -7.87
N ASP A 611 13.70 -27.57 -7.32
CA ASP A 611 13.81 -27.97 -5.92
C ASP A 611 13.61 -26.79 -4.97
N TYR A 612 14.08 -25.60 -5.37
CA TYR A 612 13.81 -24.36 -4.64
C TYR A 612 12.31 -24.10 -4.53
N TYR A 613 11.63 -24.07 -5.67
CA TYR A 613 10.21 -23.72 -5.73
C TYR A 613 9.34 -24.78 -5.04
N VAL A 614 9.67 -26.07 -5.20
CA VAL A 614 9.01 -27.17 -4.48
C VAL A 614 9.16 -26.99 -2.97
N LYS A 615 10.38 -26.71 -2.49
CA LYS A 615 10.63 -26.50 -1.06
C LYS A 615 9.86 -25.30 -0.50
N GLU A 616 9.76 -24.19 -1.24
CA GLU A 616 8.97 -23.04 -0.79
C GLU A 616 7.46 -23.33 -0.79
N VAL A 617 6.95 -24.11 -1.75
CA VAL A 617 5.54 -24.58 -1.73
C VAL A 617 5.29 -25.52 -0.55
N GLU A 618 6.20 -26.45 -0.28
CA GLU A 618 6.10 -27.39 0.85
C GLU A 618 5.99 -26.67 2.20
N LYS A 619 6.72 -25.56 2.39
CA LYS A 619 6.59 -24.73 3.61
C LYS A 619 5.19 -24.15 3.81
N LEU A 620 4.46 -23.89 2.72
CA LEU A 620 3.08 -23.39 2.79
C LEU A 620 2.07 -24.52 2.98
N CYS A 621 2.31 -25.69 2.37
CA CYS A 621 1.33 -26.77 2.36
C CYS A 621 1.51 -27.79 3.50
N LEU A 622 2.72 -28.31 3.71
CA LEU A 622 2.98 -29.44 4.60
C LEU A 622 2.98 -29.06 6.09
N GLY A 623 3.21 -27.78 6.39
CA GLY A 623 3.17 -27.26 7.75
C GLY A 623 1.76 -27.04 8.31
N LEU A 624 0.71 -27.44 7.57
CA LEU A 624 -0.70 -27.29 7.96
C LEU A 624 -1.34 -28.61 8.45
N ALA A 625 -0.55 -29.69 8.44
CA ALA A 625 -1.00 -31.06 8.69
C ALA A 625 -1.24 -31.37 10.17
#